data_AF-A0A436WZ78-F1
#
_entry.id   AF-A0A436WZ78-F1
#
_cell.length_a   1.000
_cell.length_b   1.000
_cell.length_c   1.000
_cell.angle_alpha   90.00
_cell.angle_beta   90.00
_cell.angle_gamma   90.00
#
_symmetry.space_group_name_H-M   'P 1'
#
loop_
_entity.id
_entity.type
_entity.pdbx_description
1 polymer ?
#
loop_
_entity_poly.entity_id
_entity_poly.type
_entity_poly.pdbx_seq_one_letter_code
_entity_poly.pdbx_strand_id
1 'polypeptide(L)'
;MQSDKRGLVLAPINCPCCKQAVAVPTLDIVVDRYKVTPLEARILGAVWKGKGMPVMTERIFDAMYADDPDGGPSPTRMYAAFKVALCHLRARLAGSGITVENVGYRQGYRLIMGVH
;
A
#
# COMPACT_ATOMS: atom_id res chain seq x y z
N MET A 1 21.52 -27.56 8.65
CA MET A 1 20.66 -26.60 7.92
C MET A 1 20.02 -25.69 8.96
N GLN A 2 20.72 -24.63 9.35
CA GLN A 2 20.25 -23.70 10.39
C GLN A 2 19.27 -22.70 9.77
N SER A 3 18.03 -22.75 10.26
CA SER A 3 16.98 -21.79 9.97
C SER A 3 17.35 -20.44 10.59
N ASP A 4 17.87 -19.53 9.78
CA ASP A 4 18.09 -18.13 10.15
C ASP A 4 16.73 -17.42 10.21
N LYS A 5 16.03 -17.57 11.34
CA LYS A 5 14.86 -16.77 11.69
C LYS A 5 15.34 -15.35 12.02
N ARG A 6 15.74 -14.57 11.02
CA ARG A 6 15.85 -13.11 11.17
C ARG A 6 14.44 -12.58 11.38
N GLY A 7 14.03 -12.49 12.64
CA GLY A 7 12.93 -11.62 13.02
C GLY A 7 13.24 -10.25 12.45
N LEU A 8 12.44 -9.82 11.47
CA LEU A 8 12.51 -8.48 10.93
C LEU A 8 12.17 -7.54 12.08
N VAL A 9 13.21 -6.98 12.70
CA VAL A 9 13.04 -5.90 13.67
C VAL A 9 12.48 -4.73 12.89
N LEU A 10 11.17 -4.52 12.99
CA LEU A 10 10.52 -3.33 12.48
C LEU A 10 11.15 -2.14 13.21
N ALA A 11 12.08 -1.46 12.54
CA ALA A 11 12.64 -0.24 13.06
C ALA A 11 11.47 0.73 13.31
N PRO A 12 11.39 1.35 14.51
CA PRO A 12 10.32 2.29 14.81
C PRO A 12 10.26 3.35 13.71
N ILE A 13 9.07 3.57 13.15
CA ILE A 13 8.87 4.64 12.19
C ILE A 13 8.90 5.96 12.98
N ASN A 14 9.92 6.78 12.74
CA ASN A 14 10.04 8.09 13.37
C ASN A 14 9.29 9.13 12.57
N CYS A 15 8.63 10.06 13.28
CA CYS A 15 7.96 11.19 12.66
C CYS A 15 8.98 12.09 11.96
N PRO A 16 8.79 12.46 10.68
CA PRO A 16 9.72 13.35 9.98
C PRO A 16 9.78 14.77 10.58
N CYS A 17 8.73 15.21 11.29
CA CYS A 17 8.65 16.54 11.90
C CYS A 17 9.37 16.61 13.26
N CYS A 18 9.05 15.71 14.19
CA CYS A 18 9.54 15.77 15.57
C CYS A 18 10.54 14.66 15.96
N LYS A 19 10.86 13.75 15.03
CA LYS A 19 11.77 12.60 15.20
C LYS A 19 11.38 11.59 16.30
N GLN A 20 10.22 11.75 16.93
CA GLN A 20 9.69 10.82 17.91
C GLN A 20 9.22 9.53 17.24
N ALA A 21 9.33 8.40 17.96
CA ALA A 21 8.81 7.12 17.52
C ALA A 21 7.27 7.17 17.43
N VAL A 22 6.73 6.73 16.31
CA VAL A 22 5.29 6.75 16.05
C VAL A 22 4.71 5.39 16.44
N ALA A 23 3.80 5.39 17.42
CA ALA A 23 3.16 4.16 17.90
C ALA A 23 2.19 3.54 16.88
N VAL A 24 1.49 4.38 16.10
CA VAL A 24 0.59 3.95 15.03
C VAL A 24 0.89 4.80 13.79
N PRO A 25 1.56 4.25 12.76
CA PRO A 25 1.90 5.02 11.57
C PRO A 25 0.63 5.45 10.82
N THR A 26 0.55 6.73 10.47
CA THR A 26 -0.48 7.22 9.55
C THR A 26 -0.08 6.92 8.10
N LEU A 27 -1.05 7.00 7.19
CA LEU A 27 -0.79 6.86 5.76
C LEU A 27 0.31 7.81 5.27
N ASP A 28 0.24 9.09 5.66
CA ASP A 28 1.20 10.12 5.22
C ASP A 28 2.63 9.82 5.68
N ILE A 29 2.77 9.30 6.90
CA ILE A 29 4.07 8.90 7.45
C ILE A 29 4.66 7.73 6.64
N VAL A 30 3.83 6.76 6.26
CA VAL A 30 4.26 5.61 5.43
C VAL A 30 4.65 6.08 4.03
N VAL A 31 3.83 6.93 3.41
CA VAL A 31 4.08 7.48 2.08
C VAL A 31 5.41 8.23 2.04
N ASP A 32 5.67 9.09 3.01
CA ASP A 32 6.93 9.85 3.09
C ASP A 32 8.13 8.94 3.42
N ARG A 33 7.99 8.04 4.40
CA ARG A 33 9.11 7.20 4.88
C ARG A 33 9.62 6.24 3.82
N TYR A 34 8.72 5.63 3.05
CA TYR A 34 9.03 4.63 2.01
C TYR A 34 9.07 5.22 0.60
N LYS A 35 8.98 6.56 0.48
CA LYS A 35 9.03 7.28 -0.79
C LYS A 35 8.07 6.68 -1.81
N VAL A 36 6.83 6.50 -1.36
CA VAL A 36 5.72 6.00 -2.17
C VAL A 36 5.33 7.10 -3.16
N THR A 37 5.22 6.77 -4.43
CA THR A 37 4.87 7.73 -5.49
C THR A 37 3.40 8.17 -5.36
N PRO A 38 2.97 9.30 -5.97
CA PRO A 38 1.59 9.76 -5.87
C PRO A 38 0.55 8.72 -6.30
N LEU A 39 0.80 7.99 -7.38
CA LEU A 39 -0.11 6.95 -7.87
C LEU A 39 -0.19 5.76 -6.89
N GLU A 40 0.96 5.28 -6.41
CA GLU A 40 1.03 4.22 -5.41
C GLU A 40 0.38 4.65 -4.08
N ALA A 41 0.50 5.93 -3.70
CA ALA A 41 -0.12 6.49 -2.50
C ALA A 41 -1.64 6.55 -2.59
N ARG A 42 -2.20 6.82 -3.79
CA ARG A 42 -3.65 6.71 -4.05
C ARG A 42 -4.14 5.28 -3.86
N ILE A 43 -3.40 4.30 -4.40
CA ILE A 43 -3.71 2.87 -4.22
C ILE A 43 -3.64 2.49 -2.74
N LEU A 44 -2.54 2.85 -2.07
CA LEU A 44 -2.35 2.58 -0.65
C LEU A 44 -3.45 3.23 0.19
N GLY A 45 -3.80 4.49 -0.09
CA GLY A 45 -4.87 5.21 0.59
C GLY A 45 -6.24 4.57 0.40
N ALA A 46 -6.55 4.05 -0.79
CA ALA A 46 -7.79 3.33 -1.04
C ALA A 46 -7.92 2.08 -0.15
N VAL A 47 -6.88 1.26 -0.07
CA VAL A 47 -6.88 0.07 0.80
C VAL A 47 -6.74 0.41 2.29
N TRP A 48 -6.10 1.53 2.62
CA TRP A 48 -5.97 2.03 3.99
C TRP A 48 -7.32 2.42 4.59
N LYS A 49 -8.17 3.08 3.80
CA LYS A 49 -9.57 3.38 4.18
C LYS A 49 -10.39 2.13 4.44
N GLY A 50 -10.03 0.99 3.82
CA GLY A 50 -10.64 -0.31 4.06
C GLY A 50 -10.34 -0.92 5.43
N LYS A 51 -9.33 -0.41 6.17
CA LYS A 51 -8.96 -0.86 7.53
C LYS A 51 -8.82 -2.39 7.67
N GLY A 52 -8.25 -3.04 6.65
CA GLY A 52 -8.06 -4.49 6.62
C GLY A 52 -9.21 -5.29 5.99
N MET A 53 -10.34 -4.65 5.69
CA MET A 53 -11.39 -5.24 4.87
C MET A 53 -10.99 -5.23 3.39
N PRO A 54 -11.44 -6.22 2.60
CA PRO A 54 -11.24 -6.23 1.16
C PRO A 54 -11.88 -5.01 0.48
N VAL A 55 -11.09 -4.30 -0.32
CA VAL A 55 -11.52 -3.18 -1.17
C VAL A 55 -11.55 -3.64 -2.62
N MET A 56 -12.71 -3.44 -3.27
CA MET A 56 -12.92 -3.81 -4.66
C MET A 56 -12.03 -3.03 -5.61
N THR A 57 -11.67 -3.64 -6.74
CA THR A 57 -10.67 -3.06 -7.65
C THR A 57 -11.19 -1.76 -8.28
N GLU A 58 -12.48 -1.70 -8.54
CA GLU A 58 -13.21 -0.54 -9.05
C GLU A 58 -13.02 0.66 -8.13
N ARG A 59 -13.13 0.48 -6.80
CA ARG A 59 -12.88 1.56 -5.83
C ARG A 59 -11.42 2.01 -5.80
N ILE A 60 -10.49 1.11 -6.12
CA ILE A 60 -9.07 1.47 -6.22
C ILE A 60 -8.83 2.26 -7.51
N PHE A 61 -9.50 1.91 -8.61
CA PHE A 61 -9.46 2.68 -9.85
C PHE A 61 -10.03 4.09 -9.68
N ASP A 62 -11.18 4.22 -9.01
CA ASP A 62 -11.76 5.52 -8.68
C ASP A 62 -10.74 6.39 -7.92
N ALA A 63 -10.01 5.79 -6.97
CA ALA A 63 -8.97 6.50 -6.24
C ALA A 63 -7.74 6.83 -7.10
N MET A 64 -7.32 5.93 -8.02
CA MET A 64 -6.17 6.16 -8.90
C MET A 64 -6.41 7.33 -9.86
N TYR A 65 -7.63 7.44 -10.37
CA TYR A 65 -8.02 8.40 -11.42
C TYR A 65 -8.95 9.51 -10.90
N ALA A 66 -9.01 9.73 -9.58
CA ALA A 66 -9.87 10.76 -8.98
C ALA A 66 -9.63 12.18 -9.53
N ASP A 67 -8.42 12.45 -10.01
CA ASP A 67 -8.02 13.75 -10.57
C ASP A 67 -8.15 13.81 -12.11
N ASP A 68 -8.59 12.71 -12.75
CA ASP A 68 -8.80 12.62 -14.19
C ASP A 68 -10.31 12.78 -14.49
N PRO A 69 -10.74 13.89 -15.13
CA PRO A 69 -12.16 14.14 -15.41
C PRO A 69 -12.77 13.10 -16.36
N ASP A 70 -11.96 12.40 -17.16
CA ASP A 70 -12.41 11.37 -18.09
C ASP A 70 -12.44 9.97 -17.46
N GLY A 71 -12.09 9.83 -16.18
CA GLY A 71 -12.16 8.56 -15.44
C GLY A 71 -11.06 7.55 -15.79
N GLY A 72 -10.00 8.00 -16.47
CA GLY A 72 -8.85 7.19 -16.84
C GLY A 72 -8.97 6.49 -18.21
N PRO A 73 -7.91 5.77 -18.63
CA PRO A 73 -7.86 5.08 -19.92
C PRO A 73 -8.77 3.84 -19.94
N SER A 74 -8.80 3.09 -21.04
CA SER A 74 -9.61 1.86 -21.13
C SER A 74 -9.36 0.88 -19.96
N PRO A 75 -10.37 0.10 -19.53
CA PRO A 75 -10.26 -0.77 -18.35
C PRO A 75 -9.02 -1.67 -18.34
N THR A 76 -8.67 -2.25 -19.50
CA THR A 76 -7.46 -3.08 -19.64
C THR A 76 -6.17 -2.33 -19.29
N ARG A 77 -6.07 -1.05 -19.69
CA ARG A 77 -4.92 -0.20 -19.36
C ARG A 77 -4.91 0.19 -17.89
N MET A 78 -6.07 0.48 -17.30
CA MET A 78 -6.19 0.75 -15.85
C MET A 78 -5.70 -0.46 -15.04
N TYR A 79 -6.13 -1.67 -15.40
CA TYR A 79 -5.67 -2.91 -14.76
C TYR A 79 -4.17 -3.12 -14.90
N ALA A 80 -3.60 -2.87 -16.09
CA ALA A 80 -2.16 -3.01 -16.31
C ALA A 80 -1.36 -2.01 -15.44
N ALA A 81 -1.75 -0.74 -15.45
CA ALA A 81 -1.13 0.31 -14.65
C ALA A 81 -1.23 -0.01 -13.15
N PHE A 82 -2.40 -0.47 -12.70
CA PHE A 82 -2.62 -0.87 -11.31
C PHE A 82 -1.73 -2.04 -10.89
N LYS A 83 -1.60 -3.09 -11.71
CA LYS A 83 -0.72 -4.23 -11.37
C LYS A 83 0.75 -3.81 -11.26
N VAL A 84 1.21 -2.95 -12.16
CA VAL A 84 2.58 -2.42 -12.12
C VAL A 84 2.80 -1.57 -10.87
N ALA A 85 1.90 -0.62 -10.60
CA ALA A 85 1.98 0.23 -9.41
C ALA A 85 1.89 -0.58 -8.10
N LEU A 86 1.03 -1.61 -8.04
CA LEU A 86 0.92 -2.50 -6.89
C LEU A 86 2.21 -3.31 -6.66
N CYS A 87 2.85 -3.77 -7.74
CA CYS A 87 4.14 -4.47 -7.66
C CYS A 87 5.22 -3.56 -7.04
N HIS A 88 5.34 -2.33 -7.56
CA HIS A 88 6.30 -1.36 -7.03
C HIS A 88 5.97 -0.92 -5.60
N LEU A 89 4.70 -0.72 -5.26
CA LEU A 89 4.25 -0.41 -3.90
C LEU A 89 4.68 -1.52 -2.92
N ARG A 90 4.45 -2.79 -3.25
CA ARG A 90 4.89 -3.93 -2.41
C ARG A 90 6.40 -3.98 -2.24
N ALA A 91 7.15 -3.71 -3.32
CA ALA A 91 8.61 -3.67 -3.25
C ALA A 91 9.11 -2.52 -2.35
N ARG A 92 8.49 -1.34 -2.40
CA ARG A 92 8.82 -0.20 -1.52
C ARG A 92 8.47 -0.45 -0.06
N LEU A 93 7.37 -1.16 0.19
CA LEU A 93 6.92 -1.53 1.54
C LEU A 93 7.59 -2.80 2.08
N ALA A 94 8.50 -3.43 1.34
CA ALA A 94 9.20 -4.62 1.81
C ALA A 94 9.95 -4.32 3.13
N GLY A 95 9.75 -5.18 4.13
CA GLY A 95 10.33 -4.99 5.47
C GLY A 95 9.67 -3.90 6.33
N SER A 96 8.58 -3.28 5.87
CA SER A 96 7.81 -2.29 6.65
C SER A 96 6.77 -2.89 7.59
N GLY A 97 6.45 -4.18 7.43
CA GLY A 97 5.32 -4.82 8.12
C GLY A 97 3.94 -4.39 7.57
N ILE A 98 3.92 -3.59 6.50
CA ILE A 98 2.71 -3.22 5.76
C ILE A 98 2.74 -3.91 4.40
N THR A 99 1.68 -4.63 4.07
CA THR A 99 1.53 -5.24 2.75
C THR A 99 0.10 -5.10 2.25
N VAL A 100 -0.07 -5.10 0.93
CA VAL A 100 -1.38 -5.08 0.27
C VAL A 100 -1.56 -6.43 -0.39
N GLU A 101 -2.50 -7.24 0.10
CA GLU A 101 -2.74 -8.60 -0.39
C GLU A 101 -3.96 -8.67 -1.30
N ASN A 102 -3.89 -9.58 -2.28
CA ASN A 102 -5.06 -9.97 -3.05
C ASN A 102 -5.81 -11.04 -2.25
N VAL A 103 -7.10 -10.81 -2.01
CA VAL A 103 -7.92 -11.71 -1.19
C VAL A 103 -8.36 -12.95 -2.00
N GLY A 104 -8.52 -12.79 -3.31
CA GLY A 104 -8.92 -13.84 -4.23
C GLY A 104 -9.42 -13.28 -5.56
N TYR A 105 -9.80 -14.17 -6.48
CA TYR A 105 -10.33 -13.77 -7.78
C TYR A 105 -11.58 -12.92 -7.62
N ARG A 106 -11.52 -11.67 -8.10
CA ARG A 106 -12.58 -10.65 -7.99
C ARG A 106 -13.06 -10.33 -6.57
N GLN A 107 -12.24 -10.60 -5.55
CA GLN A 107 -12.56 -10.30 -4.15
C GLN A 107 -11.87 -9.03 -3.63
N GLY A 108 -11.09 -8.37 -4.48
CA GLY A 108 -10.40 -7.12 -4.14
C GLY A 108 -9.09 -7.32 -3.38
N TYR A 109 -8.67 -6.25 -2.71
CA TYR A 109 -7.38 -6.14 -2.04
C TYR A 109 -7.55 -5.62 -0.62
N ARG A 110 -6.78 -6.16 0.32
CA ARG A 110 -6.81 -5.72 1.72
C ARG A 110 -5.44 -5.26 2.18
N LEU A 111 -5.46 -4.33 3.12
CA LEU A 111 -4.29 -3.94 3.89
C LEU A 111 -4.02 -5.00 4.96
N ILE A 112 -2.78 -5.46 5.05
CA ILE A 112 -2.29 -6.26 6.16
C ILE A 112 -1.18 -5.46 6.85
N MET A 113 -1.30 -5.35 8.17
CA MET A 113 -0.30 -4.77 9.05
C MET A 113 0.08 -5.84 10.07
N GLY A 114 1.35 -6.24 10.10
CA GLY A 114 1.80 -7.30 10.98
C GLY A 114 3.27 -7.64 10.79
N VAL A 115 3.87 -8.17 11.86
CA VAL A 115 5.24 -8.70 11.87
C VAL A 115 5.17 -10.10 11.26
N HIS A 116 5.82 -10.32 10.12
CA HIS A 116 6.17 -11.65 9.65
C HIS A 116 7.61 -11.97 10.05
#